data_AF-A0A952WFE2-F1
#
_entry.id   AF-A0A952WFE2-F1
#
_cell.length_a   1.000
_cell.length_b   1.000
_cell.length_c   1.000
_cell.angle_alpha   90.00
_cell.angle_beta   90.00
_cell.angle_gamma   90.00
#
_symmetry.space_group_name_H-M   'P 1'
#
loop_
_entity.id
_entity.type
_entity.pdbx_description
1 polymer ?
#
loop_
_entity_poly.entity_id
_entity_poly.type
_entity_poly.pdbx_seq_one_letter_code
_entity_poly.pdbx_strand_id
1 'polypeptide(L)'
;MAFNFPNGVPKFPASVKARPRPSSERPQSSELRDAAAIEQAAAHPLARLPREDQDLIVHLVLCSGSLKELASAYEVSYPTIRIRLDRVIERLRVIIAGREPGGIAELLEQMIARGDLAADAADLIREAVRAERGG
;
A
#
# COMPACT_ATOMS: atom_id res chain seq x y z
N MET A 1 -8.61 15.18 -26.37
CA MET A 1 -7.39 14.43 -26.76
C MET A 1 -7.52 13.02 -26.20
N ALA A 2 -7.62 12.01 -27.06
CA ALA A 2 -7.74 10.60 -26.66
C ALA A 2 -6.43 9.87 -26.99
N PHE A 3 -5.85 9.18 -26.01
CA PHE A 3 -4.72 8.28 -26.25
C PHE A 3 -5.26 6.96 -26.80
N ASN A 4 -4.91 6.65 -28.04
CA ASN A 4 -5.29 5.42 -28.72
C ASN A 4 -4.20 4.37 -28.44
N PHE A 5 -4.50 3.35 -27.65
CA PHE A 5 -3.63 2.18 -27.52
C PHE A 5 -4.07 1.11 -28.54
N PRO A 6 -3.24 0.78 -29.55
CA PRO A 6 -3.56 -0.28 -30.49
C PRO A 6 -3.60 -1.64 -29.77
N ASN A 7 -4.58 -2.46 -30.14
CA ASN A 7 -4.88 -3.77 -29.54
C ASN A 7 -3.63 -4.64 -29.29
N GLY A 8 -3.47 -5.06 -28.03
CA GLY A 8 -2.49 -6.05 -27.62
C GLY A 8 -1.99 -5.79 -26.20
N VAL A 9 -2.48 -6.58 -25.23
CA VAL A 9 -1.88 -6.62 -23.89
C VAL A 9 -0.40 -7.00 -24.04
N PRO A 10 0.56 -6.23 -23.50
CA PRO A 10 1.97 -6.62 -23.60
C PRO A 10 2.17 -7.95 -22.86
N LYS A 11 2.61 -8.98 -23.59
CA LYS A 11 3.06 -10.23 -22.98
C LYS A 11 4.39 -9.96 -22.26
N PHE A 12 4.40 -10.11 -20.95
CA PHE A 12 5.63 -10.09 -20.15
C PHE A 12 6.58 -11.20 -20.64
N PRO A 13 7.90 -10.93 -20.78
CA PRO A 13 8.83 -11.97 -21.17
C PRO A 13 8.88 -13.05 -20.08
N ALA A 14 8.73 -14.31 -20.50
CA ALA A 14 8.94 -15.46 -19.64
C ALA A 14 10.40 -15.48 -19.18
N SER A 15 10.60 -15.44 -17.86
CA SER A 15 11.86 -15.64 -17.14
C SER A 15 13.00 -14.67 -17.50
N VAL A 16 13.16 -13.66 -16.65
CA VAL A 16 14.46 -12.99 -16.45
C VAL A 16 15.45 -14.06 -15.99
N LYS A 17 16.35 -14.48 -16.88
CA LYS A 17 17.40 -15.43 -16.56
C LYS A 17 18.40 -14.75 -15.62
N ALA A 18 18.37 -15.10 -14.34
CA ALA A 18 19.36 -14.66 -13.37
C ALA A 18 20.76 -15.00 -13.90
N ARG A 19 21.63 -13.98 -14.02
CA ARG A 19 23.05 -14.22 -14.34
C ARG A 19 23.69 -15.03 -13.20
N PRO A 20 24.50 -16.06 -13.49
CA PRO A 20 25.25 -16.75 -12.45
C PRO A 20 26.29 -15.79 -11.85
N ARG A 21 26.32 -15.68 -10.52
CA ARG A 21 27.35 -14.94 -9.78
C ARG A 21 28.70 -15.68 -9.94
N PRO A 22 29.83 -14.99 -10.21
CA PRO A 22 31.14 -15.65 -10.16
C PRO A 22 31.46 -16.12 -8.73
N SER A 23 31.89 -17.37 -8.62
CA SER A 23 31.97 -18.16 -7.38
C SER A 23 33.15 -17.85 -6.45
N SER A 24 33.64 -16.61 -6.35
CA SER A 24 34.86 -16.36 -5.56
C SER A 24 35.00 -15.03 -4.82
N GLU A 25 34.00 -14.17 -4.80
CA GLU A 25 34.09 -12.94 -4.00
C GLU A 25 33.23 -13.08 -2.74
N ARG A 26 33.90 -13.17 -1.58
CA ARG A 26 33.25 -13.02 -0.28
C ARG A 26 32.61 -11.62 -0.27
N PRO A 27 31.31 -11.49 0.03
CA PRO A 27 30.66 -10.19 0.01
C PRO A 27 31.36 -9.27 1.01
N GLN A 28 31.77 -8.10 0.54
CA GLN A 28 32.38 -7.08 1.39
C GLN A 28 31.33 -6.52 2.36
N SER A 29 31.76 -6.10 3.55
CA SER A 29 30.90 -5.60 4.63
C SER A 29 30.05 -4.38 4.28
N SER A 30 30.31 -3.71 3.15
CA SER A 30 29.46 -2.66 2.57
C SER A 30 28.21 -3.21 1.87
N GLU A 31 28.27 -4.40 1.26
CA GLU A 31 27.15 -4.99 0.53
C GLU A 31 26.04 -5.50 1.46
N LEU A 32 26.40 -5.85 2.70
CA LEU A 32 25.43 -6.20 3.75
C LEU A 32 24.60 -4.99 4.18
N ARG A 33 25.15 -3.77 4.07
CA ARG A 33 24.41 -2.53 4.34
C ARG A 33 23.43 -2.22 3.20
N ASP A 34 23.79 -2.51 1.96
CA ASP A 34 22.90 -2.29 0.82
C ASP A 34 21.72 -3.26 0.82
N ALA A 35 21.93 -4.52 1.21
CA ALA A 35 20.84 -5.49 1.37
C ALA A 35 19.88 -5.13 2.51
N ALA A 36 20.39 -4.64 3.64
CA ALA A 36 19.57 -4.19 4.78
C ALA A 36 18.90 -2.82 4.54
N ALA A 37 19.52 -1.93 3.73
CA ALA A 37 18.92 -0.65 3.33
C ALA A 37 17.73 -0.85 2.37
N ILE A 38 17.76 -1.90 1.54
CA ILE A 38 16.60 -2.31 0.73
C ILE A 38 15.45 -2.85 1.61
N GLU A 39 15.75 -3.35 2.81
CA GLU A 39 14.75 -3.93 3.72
C GLU A 39 14.03 -2.88 4.57
N GLN A 40 14.68 -1.75 4.88
CA GLN A 40 14.08 -0.68 5.71
C GLN A 40 13.64 0.58 4.94
N ALA A 41 13.88 0.66 3.62
CA ALA A 41 13.34 1.73 2.78
C ALA A 41 11.85 1.50 2.46
N ALA A 42 10.98 1.78 3.43
CA ALA A 42 9.62 2.28 3.24
C ALA A 42 8.78 1.56 2.15
N ALA A 43 8.13 0.45 2.49
CA ALA A 43 7.11 -0.15 1.63
C ALA A 43 6.14 0.94 1.13
N HIS A 44 6.05 1.11 -0.19
CA HIS A 44 5.17 2.10 -0.81
C HIS A 44 3.74 1.95 -0.26
N PRO A 45 2.98 3.01 0.02
CA PRO A 45 1.64 2.92 0.63
C PRO A 45 0.70 1.93 -0.07
N LEU A 46 0.83 1.78 -1.40
CA LEU A 46 0.07 0.80 -2.18
C LEU A 46 0.37 -0.66 -1.81
N ALA A 47 1.56 -0.98 -1.34
CA ALA A 47 1.93 -2.33 -0.91
C ALA A 47 1.18 -2.78 0.35
N ARG A 48 0.65 -1.81 1.13
CA ARG A 48 -0.16 -2.06 2.32
C ARG A 48 -1.65 -2.26 2.00
N LEU A 49 -2.06 -2.00 0.76
CA LEU A 49 -3.42 -2.30 0.33
C LEU A 49 -3.59 -3.82 0.11
N PRO A 50 -4.81 -4.36 0.31
CA PRO A 50 -5.18 -5.70 -0.13
C PRO A 50 -4.83 -5.94 -1.62
N ARG A 51 -4.46 -7.18 -1.97
CA ARG A 51 -4.12 -7.57 -3.35
C ARG A 51 -5.21 -7.16 -4.36
N GLU A 52 -6.47 -7.38 -4.01
CA GLU A 52 -7.63 -7.02 -4.84
C GLU A 52 -7.72 -5.52 -5.16
N ASP A 53 -7.26 -4.67 -4.25
CA ASP A 53 -7.22 -3.21 -4.46
C ASP A 53 -6.02 -2.81 -5.30
N GLN A 54 -4.88 -3.48 -5.11
CA GLN A 54 -3.70 -3.28 -5.95
C GLN A 54 -4.05 -3.62 -7.41
N ASP A 55 -4.72 -4.74 -7.64
CA ASP A 55 -5.14 -5.18 -8.98
C ASP A 55 -6.18 -4.20 -9.59
N LEU A 56 -7.09 -3.66 -8.77
CA LEU A 56 -8.01 -2.60 -9.20
C LEU A 56 -7.26 -1.34 -9.67
N ILE A 57 -6.23 -0.92 -8.95
CA ILE A 57 -5.41 0.25 -9.29
C ILE A 57 -4.63 -0.01 -10.58
N VAL A 58 -4.08 -1.21 -10.75
CA VAL A 58 -3.40 -1.59 -12.01
C VAL A 58 -4.37 -1.47 -13.18
N HIS A 59 -5.57 -2.04 -13.06
CA HIS A 59 -6.57 -1.93 -14.13
C HIS A 59 -7.03 -0.49 -14.37
N LEU A 60 -7.17 0.32 -13.31
CA LEU A 60 -7.49 1.74 -13.44
C LEU A 60 -6.44 2.48 -14.27
N VAL A 61 -5.14 2.21 -14.03
CA VAL A 61 -4.04 2.81 -14.81
C VAL A 61 -4.05 2.33 -16.26
N LEU A 62 -4.30 1.04 -16.50
CA LEU A 62 -4.42 0.49 -17.85
C LEU A 62 -5.59 1.11 -18.63
N CYS A 63 -6.70 1.43 -17.95
CA CYS A 63 -7.84 2.16 -18.51
C CYS A 63 -7.63 3.69 -18.54
N SER A 64 -6.41 4.19 -18.39
CA SER A 64 -6.11 5.64 -18.36
C SER A 64 -6.92 6.45 -17.33
N GLY A 65 -7.34 5.81 -16.22
CA GLY A 65 -8.19 6.41 -15.20
C GLY A 65 -9.70 6.44 -15.52
N SER A 66 -10.13 5.84 -16.64
CA SER A 66 -11.53 5.80 -17.05
C SER A 66 -12.34 4.82 -16.20
N LEU A 67 -13.14 5.35 -15.27
CA LEU A 67 -14.05 4.54 -14.46
C LEU A 67 -15.12 3.81 -15.29
N LYS A 68 -15.50 4.37 -16.44
CA LYS A 68 -16.48 3.73 -17.33
C LYS A 68 -15.87 2.49 -17.99
N GLU A 69 -14.63 2.60 -18.46
CA GLU A 69 -13.91 1.48 -19.08
C GLU A 69 -13.54 0.42 -18.03
N LEU A 70 -13.15 0.85 -16.84
CA LEU A 70 -12.92 -0.04 -15.70
C LEU A 70 -14.20 -0.81 -15.30
N ALA A 71 -15.36 -0.14 -15.29
CA ALA A 71 -16.63 -0.79 -15.04
C ALA A 71 -16.93 -1.89 -16.07
N SER A 72 -16.67 -1.62 -17.35
CA SER A 72 -16.81 -2.61 -18.43
C SER A 72 -15.83 -3.77 -18.27
N ALA A 73 -14.56 -3.51 -17.91
CA ALA A 73 -13.56 -4.56 -17.71
C ALA A 73 -13.87 -5.49 -16.52
N TYR A 74 -14.56 -4.99 -15.50
CA TYR A 74 -15.01 -5.77 -14.34
C TYR A 74 -16.46 -6.29 -14.48
N GLU A 75 -17.12 -6.06 -15.62
CA GLU A 75 -18.52 -6.44 -15.88
C GLU A 75 -19.52 -5.95 -14.81
N VAL A 76 -19.26 -4.77 -14.25
CA VAL A 76 -20.12 -4.15 -13.22
C VAL A 76 -20.63 -2.80 -13.66
N SER A 77 -21.63 -2.28 -12.95
CA SER A 77 -22.14 -0.93 -13.20
C SER A 77 -21.15 0.14 -12.73
N TYR A 78 -21.18 1.30 -13.38
CA TYR A 78 -20.37 2.46 -13.00
C TYR A 78 -20.52 2.85 -11.51
N PRO A 79 -21.73 2.90 -10.91
CA PRO A 79 -21.87 3.15 -9.48
C PRO A 79 -21.13 2.13 -8.61
N THR A 80 -21.11 0.85 -9.01
CA THR A 80 -20.45 -0.23 -8.26
C THR A 80 -18.94 -0.04 -8.24
N ILE A 81 -18.32 0.20 -9.41
CA ILE A 81 -16.87 0.38 -9.48
C ILE A 81 -16.44 1.67 -8.77
N ARG A 82 -17.29 2.73 -8.81
CA ARG A 82 -17.02 3.97 -8.12
C ARG A 82 -16.96 3.78 -6.61
N ILE A 83 -17.96 3.12 -6.01
CA ILE A 83 -17.97 2.81 -4.57
C ILE A 83 -16.73 1.98 -4.20
N ARG A 84 -16.35 1.02 -5.05
CA ARG A 84 -15.16 0.21 -4.82
C ARG A 84 -13.89 1.07 -4.82
N LEU A 85 -13.72 1.96 -5.80
CA LEU A 85 -12.57 2.87 -5.85
C LEU A 85 -12.56 3.84 -4.66
N ASP A 86 -13.72 4.40 -4.30
CA ASP A 86 -13.83 5.32 -3.17
C ASP A 86 -13.33 4.64 -1.88
N ARG A 87 -13.68 3.36 -1.65
CA ARG A 87 -13.15 2.57 -0.52
C ARG A 87 -11.64 2.40 -0.56
N VAL A 88 -11.05 2.20 -1.74
CA VAL A 88 -9.59 2.10 -1.90
C VAL A 88 -8.92 3.43 -1.57
N ILE A 89 -9.51 4.55 -2.03
CA ILE A 89 -9.01 5.90 -1.74
C ILE A 89 -9.03 6.15 -0.22
N GLU A 90 -10.12 5.82 0.48
CA GLU A 90 -10.19 6.00 1.93
C GLU A 90 -9.14 5.17 2.67
N ARG A 91 -8.97 3.89 2.31
CA ARG A 91 -7.91 3.05 2.90
C ARG A 91 -6.53 3.64 2.67
N LEU A 92 -6.26 4.12 1.45
CA LEU A 92 -4.97 4.70 1.11
C LEU A 92 -4.71 6.00 1.88
N ARG A 93 -5.73 6.84 2.09
CA ARG A 93 -5.63 8.05 2.93
C ARG A 93 -5.24 7.70 4.37
N VAL A 94 -5.87 6.67 4.93
CA VAL A 94 -5.58 6.18 6.28
C VAL A 94 -4.13 5.69 6.38
N ILE A 95 -3.68 4.87 5.43
CA ILE A 95 -2.30 4.38 5.33
C ILE A 95 -1.29 5.54 5.22
N ILE A 96 -1.54 6.52 4.35
CA ILE A 96 -0.67 7.68 4.14
C ILE A 96 -0.62 8.57 5.40
N ALA A 97 -1.74 8.74 6.08
CA ALA A 97 -1.81 9.48 7.34
C ALA A 97 -1.08 8.76 8.50
N GLY A 98 -0.55 7.56 8.28
CA GLY A 98 0.07 6.75 9.33
C GLY A 98 -0.93 6.25 10.37
N ARG A 99 -2.23 6.37 10.08
CA ARG A 99 -3.28 5.77 10.90
C ARG A 99 -3.41 4.33 10.44
N GLU A 100 -3.10 3.37 11.30
CA GLU A 100 -3.55 2.01 11.05
C GLU A 100 -5.03 1.93 11.43
N PRO A 101 -5.94 1.52 10.51
CA PRO A 101 -7.31 1.23 10.90
C PRO A 101 -7.28 0.06 11.90
N GLY A 102 -7.90 0.24 13.07
CA GLY A 102 -7.81 -0.68 14.19
C GLY A 102 -6.53 -0.55 15.04
N GLY A 103 -5.73 0.50 14.84
CA GLY A 103 -4.55 0.76 15.65
C GLY A 103 -4.86 1.23 17.08
N ILE A 104 -3.83 1.26 17.93
CA ILE A 104 -3.93 1.68 19.35
C ILE A 104 -4.64 3.05 19.49
N ALA A 105 -4.43 3.98 18.57
CA ALA A 105 -5.09 5.29 18.59
C ALA A 105 -6.63 5.21 18.52
N GLU A 106 -7.17 4.34 17.66
CA GLU A 106 -8.61 4.15 17.51
C GLU A 106 -9.21 3.40 18.71
N LEU A 107 -8.47 2.43 19.26
CA LEU A 107 -8.86 1.75 20.50
C LEU A 107 -8.91 2.72 21.69
N LEU A 108 -7.92 3.61 21.82
CA LEU A 108 -7.89 4.63 22.86
C LEU A 108 -9.06 5.60 22.72
N GLU A 109 -9.37 6.07 21.51
CA GLU A 109 -10.54 6.92 21.26
C GLU A 109 -11.86 6.21 21.64
N GLN A 110 -12.00 4.92 21.34
CA GLN A 110 -13.17 4.13 21.75
C GLN A 110 -13.26 3.94 23.28
N MET A 111 -12.14 3.70 23.97
CA MET A 111 -12.12 3.53 25.43
C MET A 111 -12.45 4.84 26.15
N ILE A 112 -11.97 5.99 25.65
CA ILE A 112 -12.34 7.31 26.18
C ILE A 112 -13.83 7.55 25.98
N ALA A 113 -14.36 7.26 24.79
CA ALA A 113 -15.79 7.45 24.49
C ALA A 113 -16.69 6.58 25.37
N ARG A 114 -16.23 5.39 25.79
CA ARG A 114 -16.94 4.51 26.74
C ARG A 114 -16.76 4.90 28.21
N GLY A 115 -15.82 5.81 28.50
CA GLY A 115 -15.49 6.23 29.87
C GLY A 115 -14.57 5.25 30.61
N ASP A 116 -14.06 4.22 29.92
CA ASP A 116 -13.14 3.22 30.50
C ASP A 116 -11.72 3.77 30.66
N LEU A 117 -11.41 4.91 30.02
CA LEU A 117 -10.09 5.54 30.03
C LEU A 117 -10.21 7.08 30.08
N ALA A 118 -9.42 7.71 30.95
CA ALA A 118 -9.27 9.17 30.97
C ALA A 118 -8.41 9.66 29.80
N ALA A 119 -8.74 10.84 29.25
CA ALA A 119 -8.02 11.42 28.12
C ALA A 119 -6.51 11.59 28.41
N ASP A 120 -6.16 12.06 29.60
CA ASP A 120 -4.77 12.27 30.03
C ASP A 120 -3.95 10.96 30.02
N ALA A 121 -4.58 9.84 30.41
CA ALA A 121 -3.92 8.53 30.39
C ALA A 121 -3.69 8.02 28.96
N ALA A 122 -4.61 8.31 28.04
CA ALA A 122 -4.44 7.94 26.64
C ALA A 122 -3.29 8.70 25.97
N ASP A 123 -3.06 9.95 26.35
CA ASP A 123 -1.96 10.76 25.80
C ASP A 123 -0.59 10.23 26.24
N LEU A 124 -0.45 9.79 27.50
CA LEU A 124 0.76 9.09 27.97
C LEU A 124 1.05 7.83 27.16
N ILE A 125 0.02 7.04 26.83
CA ILE A 125 0.17 5.83 26.01
C ILE A 125 0.58 6.20 24.57
N ARG A 126 0.03 7.27 24.00
CA ARG A 126 0.42 7.74 22.65
C ARG A 126 1.89 8.16 22.59
N GLU A 127 2.38 8.85 23.62
CA GLU A 127 3.78 9.24 23.73
C GLU A 127 4.70 8.03 23.84
N ALA A 128 4.36 7.06 24.68
CA ALA A 128 5.12 5.82 24.84
C ALA A 128 5.22 5.02 23.52
N VAL A 129 4.09 4.83 22.82
CA VAL A 129 4.05 4.12 21.53
C VAL A 129 4.84 4.86 20.44
N ARG A 130 4.86 6.20 20.46
CA ARG A 130 5.66 6.99 19.52
C ARG A 130 7.15 6.85 19.81
N ALA A 131 7.56 6.79 21.09
CA ALA A 131 8.94 6.59 21.48
C ALA A 131 9.49 5.22 21.05
N GLU A 132 8.68 4.16 21.16
CA GLU A 132 9.07 2.80 20.73
C GLU A 132 9.15 2.61 19.21
N ARG A 133 8.44 3.42 18.41
CA ARG A 133 8.47 3.35 16.93
C ARG A 133 9.48 4.27 16.28
N GLY A 134 10.09 5.17 17.06
CA GLY A 134 11.06 6.16 16.60
C GLY A 134 12.53 5.81 16.88
N GLY A 135 12.82 4.60 17.37
CA GLY A 135 14.17 4.05 17.58
C GLY A 135 14.41 2.82 16.73
#